data_AF-A0A7S0FWL9-F1
#
_entry.id   AF-A0A7S0FWL9-F1
#
_cell.length_a   1.000
_cell.length_b   1.000
_cell.length_c   1.000
_cell.angle_alpha   90.00
_cell.angle_beta   90.00
_cell.angle_gamma   90.00
#
_symmetry.space_group_name_H-M   'P 1'
#
loop_
_entity.id
_entity.type
_entity.pdbx_description
1 polymer ?
#
loop_
_entity_poly.entity_id
_entity_poly.type
_entity_poly.pdbx_seq_one_letter_code
_entity_poly.pdbx_strand_id
1 'polypeptide(L)'
;AYPEEGLRFPDHFSSLLFSGEWSLTLLELGSLLSVTMAATLLPAERVNVRGSMPLKEVAALLWTKATVTRLYNTYCEAVFFSFPQYRIQPSREHALKAKKDLCGRQLHELETIVRHDRLT
;
A
#
# COMPACT_ATOMS: atom_id res chain seq x y z
N ALA A 1 -31.15 -0.24 1.59
CA ALA A 1 -30.20 -0.72 0.58
C ALA A 1 -29.42 0.49 0.09
N TYR A 2 -28.08 0.43 0.08
CA TYR A 2 -27.28 1.47 -0.55
C TYR A 2 -27.58 1.48 -2.06
N PRO A 3 -27.65 2.66 -2.71
CA PRO A 3 -27.95 2.75 -4.14
C PRO A 3 -26.86 2.04 -4.96
N GLU A 4 -27.23 1.48 -6.11
CA GLU A 4 -26.25 0.94 -7.06
C GLU A 4 -25.40 2.09 -7.60
N GLU A 5 -24.18 2.20 -7.10
CA GLU A 5 -23.22 3.19 -7.58
C GLU A 5 -22.57 2.66 -8.86
N GLY A 6 -22.72 3.40 -9.96
CA GLY A 6 -21.99 3.14 -11.21
C GLY A 6 -20.51 3.48 -11.07
N LEU A 7 -19.81 2.72 -10.23
CA LEU A 7 -18.40 2.86 -9.94
C LEU A 7 -17.58 2.56 -11.20
N ARG A 8 -16.63 3.44 -11.51
CA ARG A 8 -15.70 3.25 -12.62
C ARG A 8 -14.42 2.62 -12.07
N PHE A 9 -13.67 1.92 -12.92
CA PHE A 9 -12.33 1.38 -12.58
C PHE A 9 -11.41 2.32 -11.75
N PRO A 10 -11.34 3.65 -11.98
CA PRO A 10 -10.53 4.57 -11.16
C PRO A 10 -11.09 4.91 -9.77
N ASP A 11 -12.29 4.43 -9.43
CA ASP A 11 -12.91 4.57 -8.10
C ASP A 11 -12.53 3.42 -7.16
N HIS A 12 -11.83 2.40 -7.68
CA HIS A 12 -11.20 1.35 -6.90
C HIS A 12 -9.99 1.92 -6.12
N PHE A 13 -9.93 1.62 -4.83
CA PHE A 13 -8.89 2.08 -3.91
C PHE A 13 -7.65 1.18 -3.92
N SER A 14 -7.73 -0.05 -4.44
CA SER A 14 -6.55 -0.89 -4.68
C SER A 14 -6.39 -1.26 -6.15
N SER A 15 -5.54 -0.53 -6.86
CA SER A 15 -4.95 -1.09 -8.07
C SER A 15 -3.81 -2.03 -7.67
N LEU A 16 -3.83 -3.24 -8.22
CA LEU A 16 -2.78 -4.25 -8.10
C LEU A 16 -1.37 -3.71 -8.45
N LEU A 17 -1.33 -2.62 -9.23
CA LEU A 17 -0.12 -1.91 -9.65
C LEU A 17 0.07 -0.54 -8.99
N PHE A 18 -1.00 0.08 -8.47
CA PHE A 18 -1.01 1.43 -7.90
C PHE A 18 -1.91 1.47 -6.65
N SER A 19 -1.38 1.01 -5.52
CA SER A 19 -2.10 0.98 -4.25
C SER A 19 -2.26 2.41 -3.72
N GLY A 20 -3.45 3.00 -3.89
CA GLY A 20 -3.86 4.25 -3.22
C GLY A 20 -3.12 5.51 -3.68
N GLU A 21 -1.92 5.75 -3.14
CA GLU A 21 -1.15 6.99 -3.33
C GLU A 21 0.11 6.73 -4.20
N TRP A 22 0.22 7.48 -5.30
CA TRP A 22 1.30 7.28 -6.27
C TRP A 22 2.68 7.61 -5.71
N SER A 23 2.77 8.60 -4.82
CA SER A 23 4.00 9.01 -4.10
C SER A 23 4.58 7.84 -3.29
N LEU A 24 3.74 7.19 -2.47
CA LEU A 24 4.13 6.05 -1.65
C LEU A 24 4.45 4.82 -2.51
N THR A 25 3.70 4.59 -3.60
CA THR A 25 3.99 3.51 -4.54
C THR A 25 5.36 3.69 -5.21
N LEU A 26 5.71 4.93 -5.60
CA LEU A 26 7.02 5.24 -6.16
C LEU A 26 8.15 5.09 -5.14
N LEU A 27 7.94 5.51 -3.89
CA LEU A 27 8.90 5.33 -2.81
C LEU A 27 9.15 3.85 -2.51
N GLU A 28 8.08 3.06 -2.45
CA GLU A 28 8.16 1.60 -2.27
C GLU A 28 8.92 0.95 -3.43
N LEU A 29 8.58 1.27 -4.67
CA LEU A 29 9.32 0.76 -5.84
C LEU A 29 10.78 1.19 -5.85
N GLY A 30 11.07 2.46 -5.54
CA GLY A 30 12.43 2.98 -5.46
C GLY A 30 13.27 2.28 -4.41
N SER A 31 12.70 2.01 -3.23
CA SER A 31 13.37 1.27 -2.15
C SER A 31 13.57 -0.20 -2.47
N LEU A 32 12.57 -0.88 -3.06
CA LEU A 32 12.72 -2.27 -3.51
C LEU A 32 13.80 -2.41 -4.59
N LEU A 33 13.81 -1.49 -5.57
CA LEU A 33 14.79 -1.48 -6.64
C LEU A 33 16.20 -1.17 -6.11
N SER A 34 16.35 -0.19 -5.22
CA SER A 34 17.67 0.16 -4.67
C SER A 34 18.28 -1.01 -3.87
N VAL A 35 17.48 -1.70 -3.05
CA VAL A 35 17.92 -2.88 -2.31
C VAL A 35 18.27 -4.03 -3.27
N THR A 36 17.47 -4.24 -4.32
CA THR A 36 17.73 -5.28 -5.33
C THR A 36 19.00 -4.98 -6.13
N MET A 37 19.22 -3.72 -6.51
CA MET A 37 20.42 -3.27 -7.20
C MET A 37 21.65 -3.43 -6.31
N ALA A 38 21.58 -3.04 -5.04
CA ALA A 38 22.65 -3.23 -4.08
C ALA A 38 22.99 -4.72 -3.91
N ALA A 39 21.98 -5.60 -3.85
CA ALA A 39 22.17 -7.04 -3.71
C ALA A 39 22.77 -7.74 -4.94
N THR A 40 22.66 -7.13 -6.13
CA THR A 40 23.09 -7.73 -7.41
C THR A 40 24.37 -7.12 -7.97
N LEU A 41 24.55 -5.81 -7.85
CA LEU A 41 25.67 -5.07 -8.45
C LEU A 41 26.87 -4.90 -7.51
N LEU A 42 26.66 -4.93 -6.19
CA LEU A 42 27.76 -4.78 -5.24
C LEU A 42 28.39 -6.14 -4.88
N PRO A 43 29.70 -6.17 -4.56
CA PRO A 43 30.37 -7.38 -4.12
C PRO A 43 29.73 -7.93 -2.84
N ALA A 44 29.48 -9.24 -2.81
CA ALA A 44 28.82 -9.92 -1.68
C ALA A 44 29.51 -9.66 -0.33
N GLU A 45 30.84 -9.52 -0.33
CA GLU A 45 31.66 -9.23 0.85
C GLU A 45 31.38 -7.85 1.47
N ARG A 46 30.88 -6.90 0.68
CA ARG A 46 30.55 -5.54 1.15
C ARG A 46 29.13 -5.41 1.66
N VAL A 47 28.22 -6.25 1.17
CA VAL A 47 26.78 -6.14 1.46
C VAL A 47 26.28 -7.22 2.41
N ASN A 48 26.94 -8.38 2.47
CA ASN A 48 26.55 -9.46 3.35
C ASN A 48 27.42 -9.47 4.60
N VAL A 49 26.78 -9.45 5.76
CA VAL A 49 27.44 -9.60 7.06
C VAL A 49 27.27 -11.03 7.53
N ARG A 50 28.37 -11.66 7.98
CA ARG A 50 28.35 -13.03 8.46
C ARG A 50 27.45 -13.14 9.70
N GLY A 51 26.52 -14.09 9.68
CA GLY A 51 25.51 -14.27 10.74
C GLY A 51 24.22 -13.48 10.51
N SER A 52 24.12 -12.70 9.43
CA SER A 52 22.88 -12.05 9.00
C SER A 52 22.35 -12.69 7.72
N MET A 53 21.06 -12.44 7.43
CA MET A 53 20.44 -12.86 6.18
C MET A 53 21.12 -12.15 4.99
N PRO A 54 21.50 -12.87 3.92
CA PRO A 54 22.07 -12.25 2.73
C PRO A 54 21.14 -11.20 2.13
N LEU A 55 21.70 -10.11 1.62
CA LEU A 55 20.91 -8.99 1.09
C LEU A 55 19.99 -9.40 -0.08
N LYS A 56 20.37 -10.43 -0.83
CA LYS A 56 19.53 -11.02 -1.89
C LYS A 56 18.25 -11.66 -1.35
N GLU A 57 18.37 -12.39 -0.23
CA GLU A 57 17.20 -13.03 0.38
C GLU A 57 16.31 -11.97 1.04
N VAL A 58 16.90 -10.93 1.63
CA VAL A 58 16.16 -9.76 2.14
C VAL A 58 15.38 -9.09 1.00
N ALA A 59 16.03 -8.84 -0.15
CA ALA A 59 15.36 -8.27 -1.31
C ALA A 59 14.17 -9.13 -1.78
N ALA A 60 14.37 -10.45 -1.88
CA ALA A 60 13.30 -11.39 -2.26
C ALA A 60 12.14 -11.39 -1.26
N LEU A 61 12.44 -11.34 0.04
CA LEU A 61 11.43 -11.26 1.10
C LEU A 61 10.63 -9.96 1.02
N LEU A 62 11.28 -8.82 0.77
CA LEU A 62 10.60 -7.53 0.61
C LEU A 62 9.70 -7.51 -0.63
N TRP A 63 10.15 -8.04 -1.77
CA TRP A 63 9.31 -8.19 -2.97
C TRP A 63 8.10 -9.08 -2.71
N THR A 64 8.31 -10.20 -2.01
CA THR A 64 7.22 -11.13 -1.66
C THR A 64 6.21 -10.46 -0.75
N LYS A 65 6.68 -9.77 0.30
CA LYS A 65 5.84 -9.00 1.22
C LYS A 65 5.00 -7.97 0.46
N ALA A 66 5.63 -7.13 -0.37
CA ALA A 66 4.94 -6.11 -1.16
C ALA A 66 3.86 -6.72 -2.06
N THR A 67 4.16 -7.85 -2.71
CA THR A 67 3.22 -8.57 -3.58
C THR A 67 2.03 -9.12 -2.78
N VAL A 68 2.30 -9.81 -1.67
CA VAL A 68 1.25 -10.37 -0.81
C VAL A 68 0.35 -9.27 -0.26
N THR A 69 0.93 -8.15 0.19
CA THR A 69 0.16 -7.01 0.68
C THR A 69 -0.75 -6.42 -0.41
N ARG A 70 -0.26 -6.25 -1.64
CA ARG A 70 -1.10 -5.76 -2.75
C ARG A 70 -2.22 -6.73 -3.11
N LEU A 71 -1.93 -8.04 -3.14
CA LEU A 71 -2.95 -9.07 -3.38
C LEU A 71 -4.01 -9.10 -2.27
N TYR A 72 -3.58 -9.02 -1.02
CA TYR A 72 -4.49 -8.99 0.13
C TYR A 72 -5.39 -7.75 0.10
N ASN A 73 -4.84 -6.58 -0.18
CA ASN A 73 -5.63 -5.35 -0.31
C ASN A 73 -6.64 -5.45 -1.46
N THR A 74 -6.22 -5.98 -2.61
CA THR A 74 -7.11 -6.23 -3.76
C THR A 74 -8.23 -7.21 -3.42
N TYR A 75 -7.92 -8.26 -2.65
CA TYR A 75 -8.92 -9.21 -2.17
C TYR A 75 -9.93 -8.55 -1.23
N CYS A 76 -9.47 -7.77 -0.25
CA CYS A 76 -10.33 -7.02 0.66
C CYS A 76 -11.24 -6.05 -0.10
N GLU A 77 -10.72 -5.40 -1.13
CA GLU A 77 -11.51 -4.55 -2.03
C GLU A 77 -12.56 -5.36 -2.80
N ALA A 78 -12.19 -6.50 -3.37
CA ALA A 78 -13.13 -7.37 -4.07
C ALA A 78 -14.27 -7.83 -3.15
N VAL A 79 -13.96 -8.19 -1.90
CA VAL A 79 -14.96 -8.53 -0.88
C VAL A 79 -15.84 -7.32 -0.54
N PHE A 80 -15.24 -6.15 -0.32
CA PHE A 80 -15.98 -4.92 -0.03
C PHE A 80 -16.98 -4.58 -1.14
N PHE A 81 -16.57 -4.71 -2.40
CA PHE A 81 -17.46 -4.43 -3.52
C PHE A 81 -18.48 -5.53 -3.80
N SER A 82 -18.15 -6.80 -3.55
CA SER A 82 -19.06 -7.93 -3.77
C SER A 82 -20.24 -7.99 -2.80
N PHE A 83 -20.10 -7.40 -1.60
CA PHE A 83 -21.15 -7.45 -0.57
C PHE A 83 -21.61 -6.06 -0.11
N PRO A 84 -22.27 -5.27 -0.99
CA PRO A 84 -22.74 -3.92 -0.67
C PRO A 84 -23.65 -3.83 0.55
N GLN A 85 -24.44 -4.87 0.81
CA GLN A 85 -25.38 -4.94 1.93
C GLN A 85 -24.71 -4.96 3.31
N TYR A 86 -23.43 -5.33 3.40
CA TYR A 86 -22.68 -5.37 4.67
C TYR A 86 -21.71 -4.19 4.82
N ARG A 87 -21.73 -3.22 3.89
CA ARG A 87 -20.89 -2.03 3.97
C ARG A 87 -21.36 -1.13 5.12
N ILE A 88 -20.44 -0.83 6.02
CA ILE A 88 -20.59 0.17 7.08
C ILE A 88 -20.08 1.56 6.65
N GLN A 89 -19.38 1.65 5.51
CA GLN A 89 -18.85 2.90 4.94
C GLN A 89 -19.22 3.01 3.44
N PRO A 90 -19.51 4.21 2.93
CA PRO A 90 -19.75 4.45 1.50
C PRO A 90 -18.48 4.22 0.67
N SER A 91 -18.63 3.77 -0.58
CA SER A 91 -17.48 3.44 -1.46
C SER A 91 -16.51 4.61 -1.67
N ARG A 92 -17.04 5.84 -1.65
CA ARG A 92 -16.30 7.08 -1.83
C ARG A 92 -15.47 7.51 -0.62
N GLU A 93 -15.72 7.00 0.59
CA GLU A 93 -14.92 7.34 1.77
C GLU A 93 -13.52 6.69 1.74
N HIS A 94 -13.36 5.54 1.09
CA HIS A 94 -12.05 4.88 0.96
C HIS A 94 -11.11 5.60 -0.02
N ALA A 95 -11.68 6.32 -0.99
CA ALA A 95 -10.95 7.26 -1.81
C ALA A 95 -10.81 8.58 -1.03
N LEU A 96 -9.91 8.61 -0.05
CA LEU A 96 -9.50 9.83 0.67
C LEU A 96 -8.81 10.84 -0.26
N LYS A 97 -9.55 11.34 -1.26
CA LYS A 97 -9.07 12.29 -2.26
C LYS A 97 -9.22 13.73 -1.78
N ALA A 98 -10.08 14.00 -0.79
CA ALA A 98 -10.29 15.33 -0.24
C ALA A 98 -10.60 15.32 1.27
N LYS A 99 -10.10 16.33 2.00
CA LYS A 99 -10.33 16.52 3.46
C LYS A 99 -11.80 16.52 3.86
N LYS A 100 -12.70 16.84 2.93
CA LYS A 100 -14.17 16.87 3.14
C LYS A 100 -14.80 15.48 3.26
N ASP A 101 -14.11 14.44 2.80
CA ASP A 101 -14.60 13.06 2.79
C ASP A 101 -14.18 12.31 4.08
N LEU A 102 -13.49 13.00 4.99
CA LEU A 102 -13.12 12.51 6.33
C LEU A 102 -14.14 12.99 7.36
N CYS A 103 -14.91 12.08 7.94
CA CYS A 103 -15.78 12.40 9.06
C CYS A 103 -15.02 12.31 10.40
N GLY A 104 -14.91 13.45 11.11
CA GLY A 104 -14.59 13.52 12.54
C GLY A 104 -13.34 12.75 12.99
N ARG A 105 -13.53 11.66 13.74
CA ARG A 105 -12.46 10.89 14.43
C ARG A 105 -11.34 10.41 13.51
N GLN A 106 -11.66 10.12 12.25
CA GLN A 106 -10.71 9.61 11.25
C GLN A 106 -9.75 10.68 10.74
N LEU A 107 -10.11 11.97 10.82
CA LEU A 107 -9.24 13.07 10.40
C LEU A 107 -8.07 13.26 11.38
N HIS A 108 -8.32 13.11 12.68
CA HIS A 108 -7.27 13.20 13.71
C HIS A 108 -6.30 12.01 13.62
N GLU A 109 -6.82 10.81 13.40
CA GLU A 109 -6.00 9.61 13.20
C GLU A 109 -5.16 9.71 11.92
N LEU A 110 -5.73 10.20 10.81
CA LEU A 110 -4.99 10.42 9.57
C LEU A 110 -3.92 11.50 9.72
N GLU A 111 -4.23 12.64 10.35
CA GLU A 111 -3.23 13.68 10.63
C GLU A 111 -2.10 13.14 11.53
N THR A 112 -2.41 12.27 12.48
CA THR A 112 -1.42 11.63 13.35
C THR A 112 -0.52 10.70 12.55
N ILE A 113 -1.08 9.84 11.69
CA ILE A 113 -0.33 8.93 10.83
C ILE A 113 0.58 9.72 9.88
N VAL A 114 0.05 10.71 9.16
CA VAL A 114 0.83 11.55 8.23
C VAL A 114 1.95 12.30 8.96
N ARG A 115 1.69 12.75 10.20
CA ARG A 115 2.70 13.45 11.00
C ARG A 115 3.81 12.51 11.45
N HIS A 116 3.48 11.27 11.83
CA HIS A 116 4.48 10.25 12.14
C HIS A 116 5.31 9.89 10.91
N ASP A 117 4.66 9.66 9.76
CA ASP A 117 5.33 9.32 8.49
C ASP A 117 6.29 10.40 7.98
N ARG A 118 6.09 11.67 8.37
CA ARG A 118 7.00 12.78 8.03
C ARG A 118 8.14 12.96 9.02
N LEU A 119 8.01 12.44 10.24
CA LEU A 119 8.97 12.62 11.32
C LEU A 119 9.94 11.44 11.46
N THR A 120 9.57 10.27 10.96
CA THR A 120 10.44 9.10 10.78
C THR A 120 10.97 9.03 9.37
#